data_AF-A0A536C9H8-F1
#
_entry.id   AF-A0A536C9H8-F1
#
_cell.length_a   1.000
_cell.length_b   1.000
_cell.length_c   1.000
_cell.angle_alpha   90.00
_cell.angle_beta   90.00
_cell.angle_gamma   90.00
#
_symmetry.space_group_name_H-M   'P 1'
#
loop_
_entity.id
_entity.type
_entity.pdbx_description
1 polymer ?
#
loop_
_entity_poly.entity_id
_entity_poly.type
_entity_poly.pdbx_seq_one_letter_code
_entity_poly.pdbx_strand_id
1 'polypeptide(L)'
;MVAAAVADLAAFLAVPNWFGVAAIGAIGYLLFSAFGAGWFAIRRSALAGCLSVIVGALIYGAYSLWAQGASLGASAVDLVGWEARLLIDLLPYAVGGAFAGAAGGWLRRRALARI
;
A
#
# COMPACT_ATOMS: atom_id res chain seq x y z
N MET A 1 3.46 -10.87 -1.90
CA MET A 1 3.76 -9.59 -1.21
C MET A 1 4.45 -8.61 -2.15
N VAL A 2 5.61 -8.95 -2.73
CA VAL A 2 6.31 -8.05 -3.70
C VAL A 2 5.40 -7.62 -4.86
N ALA A 3 4.69 -8.55 -5.51
CA ALA A 3 3.77 -8.22 -6.60
C ALA A 3 2.63 -7.26 -6.17
N ALA A 4 2.13 -7.39 -4.94
CA ALA A 4 1.10 -6.51 -4.39
C ALA A 4 1.67 -5.10 -4.13
N ALA A 5 2.88 -5.00 -3.59
CA ALA A 5 3.56 -3.72 -3.41
C ALA A 5 3.86 -3.02 -4.75
N VAL A 6 4.22 -3.78 -5.79
CA VAL A 6 4.39 -3.26 -7.16
C VAL A 6 3.06 -2.75 -7.72
N ALA A 7 1.97 -3.48 -7.46
CA ALA A 7 0.63 -3.07 -7.82
C ALA A 7 0.27 -1.74 -7.10
N ASP A 8 0.49 -1.67 -5.80
CA ASP A 8 0.25 -0.48 -4.99
C ASP A 8 1.04 0.73 -5.52
N LEU A 9 2.32 0.53 -5.87
CA LEU A 9 3.14 1.54 -6.53
C LEU A 9 2.52 2.04 -7.83
N ALA A 10 2.06 1.14 -8.71
CA ALA A 10 1.44 1.54 -9.97
C ALA A 10 0.19 2.39 -9.74
N ALA A 11 -0.62 2.08 -8.73
CA ALA A 11 -1.78 2.89 -8.36
C ALA A 11 -1.37 4.29 -7.85
N PHE A 12 -0.31 4.39 -7.06
CA PHE A 12 0.22 5.68 -6.62
C PHE A 12 0.76 6.53 -7.79
N LEU A 13 1.38 5.90 -8.78
CA LEU A 13 1.93 6.59 -9.96
C LEU A 13 0.86 7.01 -10.97
N ALA A 14 -0.22 6.25 -11.08
CA ALA A 14 -1.27 6.50 -12.07
C ALA A 14 -2.16 7.70 -11.74
N VAL A 15 -2.14 8.20 -10.50
CA VAL A 15 -3.02 9.27 -10.04
C VAL A 15 -2.20 10.51 -9.68
N PRO A 16 -2.02 11.44 -10.63
CA PRO A 16 -1.29 12.69 -10.38
C PRO A 16 -2.05 13.64 -9.44
N ASN A 17 -3.40 13.56 -9.38
CA ASN A 17 -4.24 14.34 -8.47
C ASN A 17 -5.26 13.43 -7.77
N TRP A 18 -5.19 13.34 -6.44
CA TRP A 18 -6.07 12.51 -5.61
C TRP A 18 -7.45 13.13 -5.39
N PHE A 19 -8.17 13.43 -6.47
CA PHE A 19 -9.53 13.97 -6.42
C PHE A 19 -10.47 13.19 -7.33
N GLY A 20 -11.70 12.96 -6.86
CA GLY A 20 -12.77 12.33 -7.63
C GLY A 20 -12.55 10.84 -7.94
N VAL A 21 -12.96 10.41 -9.14
CA VAL A 21 -13.05 9.00 -9.54
C VAL A 21 -11.70 8.29 -9.56
N ALA A 22 -10.61 9.01 -9.90
CA ALA A 22 -9.26 8.45 -9.96
C ALA A 22 -8.74 8.02 -8.58
N ALA A 23 -9.01 8.81 -7.54
CA ALA A 23 -8.64 8.48 -6.16
C ALA A 23 -9.39 7.22 -5.67
N ILE A 24 -10.69 7.11 -5.98
CA ILE A 24 -11.50 5.93 -5.65
C ILE A 24 -10.94 4.68 -6.35
N GLY A 25 -10.54 4.80 -7.61
CA GLY A 25 -9.91 3.71 -8.37
C GLY A 25 -8.59 3.24 -7.75
N ALA A 26 -7.70 4.16 -7.38
CA ALA A 26 -6.44 3.84 -6.73
C ALA A 26 -6.64 3.18 -5.36
N ILE A 27 -7.59 3.68 -4.55
CA ILE A 27 -7.94 3.07 -3.27
C ILE A 27 -8.50 1.66 -3.47
N GLY A 28 -9.41 1.48 -4.43
CA GLY A 28 -9.96 0.17 -4.77
C GLY A 28 -8.87 -0.82 -5.18
N TYR A 29 -7.90 -0.35 -5.96
CA TYR A 29 -6.76 -1.15 -6.40
C TYR A 29 -5.84 -1.53 -5.24
N LEU A 30 -5.49 -0.58 -4.36
CA LEU A 30 -4.73 -0.81 -3.12
C LEU A 30 -5.39 -1.88 -2.24
N LEU A 31 -6.71 -1.77 -2.04
CA LEU A 31 -7.46 -2.74 -1.24
C LEU A 31 -7.53 -4.11 -1.91
N PHE A 32 -7.69 -4.17 -3.23
CA PHE A 32 -7.70 -5.45 -3.96
C PHE A 32 -6.34 -6.15 -3.93
N SER A 33 -5.27 -5.39 -4.08
CA SER A 33 -3.89 -5.82 -3.89
C SER A 33 -3.66 -6.39 -2.48
N ALA A 34 -4.05 -5.64 -1.44
CA ALA A 34 -3.93 -6.05 -0.05
C ALA A 34 -4.77 -7.30 0.26
N PHE A 35 -5.95 -7.41 -0.33
CA PHE A 35 -6.80 -8.60 -0.28
C PHE A 35 -6.09 -9.83 -0.87
N GLY A 36 -5.51 -9.70 -2.07
CA GLY A 36 -4.72 -10.74 -2.70
C GLY A 36 -3.51 -11.14 -1.85
N ALA A 37 -2.79 -10.17 -1.29
CA ALA A 37 -1.69 -10.43 -0.36
C ALA A 37 -2.14 -11.25 0.85
N GLY A 38 -3.29 -10.92 1.42
CA GLY A 38 -3.89 -11.66 2.53
C GLY A 38 -4.36 -13.07 2.16
N TRP A 39 -4.94 -13.25 0.97
CA TRP A 39 -5.31 -14.56 0.44
C TRP A 39 -4.10 -15.50 0.42
N PHE A 40 -2.95 -15.06 -0.10
CA PHE A 40 -1.77 -15.92 -0.22
C PHE A 40 -0.96 -16.10 1.08
N ALA A 41 -1.17 -15.28 2.11
CA ALA A 41 -0.32 -15.26 3.31
C ALA A 41 -0.60 -16.33 4.38
N ILE A 42 -1.61 -17.20 4.18
CA ILE A 42 -1.97 -18.37 5.02
C ILE A 42 -2.30 -18.04 6.50
N ARG A 43 -1.31 -17.64 7.32
CA ARG A 43 -1.42 -17.46 8.78
C ARG A 43 -1.40 -16.00 9.25
N ARG A 44 -0.96 -15.04 8.42
CA ARG A 44 -0.84 -13.61 8.79
C ARG A 44 -1.46 -12.68 7.75
N SER A 45 -2.70 -12.97 7.35
CA SER A 45 -3.35 -12.33 6.21
C SER A 45 -3.61 -10.83 6.39
N ALA A 46 -3.99 -10.41 7.61
CA ALA A 46 -4.14 -8.99 7.93
C ALA A 46 -2.79 -8.24 7.87
N LEU A 47 -1.75 -8.82 8.48
CA LEU A 47 -0.41 -8.25 8.44
C LEU A 47 0.14 -8.18 7.02
N ALA A 48 -0.13 -9.18 6.18
CA ALA A 48 0.32 -9.20 4.79
C ALA A 48 -0.34 -8.11 3.95
N GLY A 49 -1.62 -7.82 4.16
CA GLY A 49 -2.30 -6.70 3.51
C GLY A 49 -1.81 -5.34 4.01
N CYS A 50 -1.58 -5.20 5.32
CA CYS A 50 -0.98 -4.00 5.90
C CYS A 50 0.43 -3.74 5.33
N LEU A 51 1.27 -4.78 5.32
CA LEU A 51 2.64 -4.70 4.82
C LEU A 51 2.71 -4.47 3.31
N SER A 52 1.73 -4.92 2.51
CA SER A 52 1.74 -4.59 1.07
C SER A 52 1.60 -3.09 0.87
N VAL A 53 0.63 -2.46 1.55
CA VAL A 53 0.36 -1.02 1.45
C VAL A 53 1.55 -0.20 1.94
N ILE A 54 2.13 -0.58 3.09
CA ILE A 54 3.31 0.10 3.65
C ILE A 54 4.50 0.00 2.68
N VAL A 55 4.78 -1.19 2.14
CA VAL A 55 5.89 -1.38 1.20
C VAL A 55 5.62 -0.65 -0.12
N GLY A 56 4.40 -0.69 -0.66
CA GLY A 56 4.02 0.04 -1.87
C GLY A 56 4.23 1.54 -1.74
N ALA A 57 3.84 2.11 -0.59
CA ALA A 57 4.05 3.52 -0.31
C ALA A 57 5.52 3.89 -0.05
N LEU A 58 6.31 3.02 0.60
CA LEU A 58 7.74 3.23 0.73
C LEU A 58 8.42 3.28 -0.64
N ILE A 59 8.04 2.38 -1.55
CA ILE A 59 8.59 2.37 -2.92
C ILE A 59 8.15 3.64 -3.66
N TYR A 60 6.90 4.07 -3.52
CA TYR A 60 6.42 5.31 -4.12
C TYR A 60 7.16 6.52 -3.55
N GLY A 61 7.40 6.54 -2.24
CA GLY A 61 8.12 7.62 -1.59
C GLY A 61 9.55 7.73 -2.08
N ALA A 62 10.27 6.60 -2.14
CA ALA A 62 11.62 6.53 -2.70
C ALA A 62 11.65 6.93 -4.19
N TYR A 63 10.67 6.49 -4.99
CA TYR A 63 10.55 6.90 -6.38
C TYR A 63 10.29 8.39 -6.52
N SER A 64 9.40 8.97 -5.71
CA SER A 64 9.09 10.41 -5.74
C SER A 64 10.30 11.26 -5.37
N LEU A 65 11.09 10.83 -4.38
CA LEU A 65 12.37 11.45 -4.03
C LEU A 65 13.39 11.38 -5.18
N TRP A 66 13.48 10.23 -5.84
CA TRP A 66 14.37 10.04 -6.99
C TRP A 66 13.91 10.85 -8.22
N ALA A 67 12.61 10.90 -8.48
CA ALA A 67 12.00 11.60 -9.62
C ALA A 67 11.97 13.13 -9.46
N GLN A 68 11.87 13.64 -8.23
CA GLN A 68 12.02 15.06 -7.93
C GLN A 68 13.45 15.57 -8.11
N GLY A 69 14.41 14.65 -8.32
CA GLY A 69 15.75 14.94 -8.80
C GLY A 69 16.50 15.95 -7.94
N ALA A 70 17.27 15.50 -6.95
CA ALA A 70 18.40 16.29 -6.46
C ALA A 70 18.07 17.79 -6.20
N SER A 71 17.02 18.09 -5.43
CA SER A 71 16.90 19.39 -4.77
C SER A 71 17.94 19.43 -3.64
N LEU A 72 19.19 19.69 -4.06
CA LEU A 72 20.36 19.96 -3.23
C LEU A 72 20.01 21.04 -2.18
N GLY A 73 19.61 20.62 -0.98
CA GLY A 73 19.27 21.53 0.12
C GLY A 73 18.34 20.96 1.20
N ALA A 74 17.62 19.87 0.95
CA ALA A 74 16.77 19.25 1.98
C ALA A 74 17.62 18.61 3.09
N SER A 75 17.40 19.02 4.33
CA SER A 75 18.11 18.45 5.47
C SER A 75 17.63 17.02 5.74
N ALA A 76 18.48 16.16 6.34
CA ALA A 76 18.06 14.81 6.75
C ALA A 76 16.83 14.83 7.67
N VAL A 77 16.61 15.94 8.37
CA VAL A 77 15.44 16.18 9.24
C VAL A 77 14.17 16.42 8.42
N ASP A 78 14.26 17.10 7.27
CA ASP A 78 13.13 17.27 6.34
C ASP A 78 12.75 15.93 5.70
N LEU A 79 13.74 15.08 5.43
CA LEU A 79 13.52 13.73 4.91
C LEU A 79 12.78 12.85 5.93
N VAL A 80 13.24 12.87 7.19
CA VAL A 80 12.59 12.12 8.30
C VAL A 80 11.21 12.69 8.61
N GLY A 81 11.03 14.00 8.56
CA GLY A 81 9.73 14.67 8.75
C GLY A 81 8.74 14.34 7.62
N TRP A 82 9.23 14.26 6.38
CA TRP A 82 8.43 13.84 5.24
C TRP A 82 8.05 12.36 5.32
N GLU A 83 8.98 11.46 5.66
CA GLU A 83 8.68 10.04 5.90
C GLU A 83 7.71 9.82 7.05
N ALA A 84 7.87 10.55 8.17
CA ALA A 84 6.97 10.46 9.31
C ALA A 84 5.56 10.96 8.97
N ARG A 85 5.43 12.05 8.21
CA ARG A 85 4.13 12.49 7.68
C ARG A 85 3.55 11.47 6.73
N LEU A 86 4.37 10.91 5.85
CA LEU A 86 3.95 9.89 4.89
C LEU A 86 3.38 8.68 5.62
N LEU A 87 4.02 8.21 6.69
CA LEU A 87 3.52 7.11 7.52
C LEU A 87 2.21 7.44 8.25
N ILE A 88 2.05 8.67 8.75
CA ILE A 88 0.82 9.13 9.41
C ILE A 88 -0.34 9.23 8.39
N ASP A 89 -0.08 9.84 7.23
CA ASP A 89 -1.05 9.95 6.14
C ASP A 89 -1.36 8.58 5.51
N LEU A 90 -0.43 7.62 5.61
CA LEU A 90 -0.65 6.25 5.15
C LEU A 90 -1.44 5.38 6.12
N LEU A 91 -1.49 5.76 7.40
CA LEU A 91 -2.11 4.96 8.45
C LEU A 91 -3.54 4.52 8.11
N PRO A 92 -4.42 5.38 7.55
CA PRO A 92 -5.78 4.97 7.15
C PRO A 92 -5.75 3.88 6.06
N TYR A 93 -4.82 3.98 5.11
CA TYR A 93 -4.68 3.02 4.02
C TYR A 93 -4.04 1.71 4.49
N ALA A 94 -3.09 1.76 5.43
CA ALA A 94 -2.50 0.58 6.05
C ALA A 94 -3.54 -0.20 6.88
N VAL A 95 -4.41 0.52 7.60
CA VAL A 95 -5.57 -0.05 8.30
C VAL A 95 -6.56 -0.67 7.30
N GLY A 96 -6.88 0.04 6.21
CA GLY A 96 -7.70 -0.49 5.12
C GLY A 96 -7.11 -1.76 4.50
N GLY A 97 -5.80 -1.77 4.25
CA GLY A 97 -5.04 -2.92 3.76
C GLY A 97 -5.05 -4.09 4.73
N ALA A 98 -4.98 -3.83 6.05
CA ALA A 98 -5.11 -4.86 7.06
C ALA A 98 -6.49 -5.54 7.01
N PHE A 99 -7.57 -4.76 6.89
CA PHE A 99 -8.93 -5.30 6.77
C PHE A 99 -9.11 -6.09 5.46
N ALA A 100 -8.63 -5.56 4.34
CA ALA A 100 -8.69 -6.23 3.05
C ALA A 100 -7.90 -7.56 3.08
N GLY A 101 -6.69 -7.55 3.63
CA GLY A 101 -5.88 -8.75 3.81
C GLY A 101 -6.52 -9.76 4.76
N ALA A 102 -7.14 -9.31 5.85
CA ALA A 102 -7.91 -10.17 6.76
C ALA A 102 -9.06 -10.87 6.00
N ALA A 103 -9.80 -10.12 5.19
CA ALA A 103 -10.90 -10.63 4.37
C ALA A 103 -10.41 -11.66 3.33
N GLY A 104 -9.29 -11.41 2.66
CA GLY A 104 -8.69 -12.34 1.70
C GLY A 104 -8.30 -13.67 2.35
N GLY A 105 -7.62 -13.62 3.50
CA GLY A 105 -7.27 -14.83 4.24
C GLY A 105 -8.48 -15.58 4.79
N TRP A 106 -9.53 -14.86 5.24
CA TRP A 106 -10.78 -15.46 5.69
C TRP A 106 -11.52 -16.15 4.54
N LEU A 107 -11.62 -15.51 3.38
CA LEU A 107 -12.28 -16.10 2.21
C LEU A 107 -11.54 -17.35 1.74
N ARG A 108 -10.20 -17.34 1.74
CA ARG A 108 -9.39 -18.53 1.41
C ARG A 108 -9.69 -19.70 2.33
N ARG A 109 -9.70 -19.46 3.64
CA ARG A 109 -10.02 -20.51 4.63
C ARG A 109 -11.40 -21.10 4.37
N ARG A 110 -12.38 -20.25 4.04
CA ARG A 110 -13.75 -20.68 3.76
C ARG A 110 -13.87 -21.44 2.43
N ALA A 111 -13.13 -21.03 1.41
CA ALA A 111 -13.12 -21.68 0.10
C ALA A 111 -12.42 -23.05 0.16
N LEU A 112 -11.27 -23.13 0.83
CA LEU A 112 -10.51 -24.38 0.95
C LEU A 112 -11.12 -25.37 1.97
N ALA A 113 -11.87 -24.91 2.97
CA ALA A 113 -12.59 -25.80 3.89
C ALA A 113 -13.84 -26.45 3.28
N ARG A 114 -14.21 -26.06 2.05
CA ARG A 114 -15.34 -26.62 1.29
C ARG A 114 -14.90 -27.64 0.23
N ILE A 115 -13.61 -27.95 0.16
CA ILE A 115 -12.97 -28.92 -0.74
C ILE A 115 -12.46 -30.07 0.11
#